data_AF-A0A0A8HAQ6-F1
#
_entry.id   AF-A0A0A8HAQ6-F1
#
_cell.length_a   1.000
_cell.length_b   1.000
_cell.length_c   1.000
_cell.angle_alpha   90.00
_cell.angle_beta   90.00
_cell.angle_gamma   90.00
#
_symmetry.space_group_name_H-M   'P 1'
#
loop_
_entity.id
_entity.type
_entity.pdbx_description
1 polymer ?
#
loop_
_entity_poly.entity_id
_entity_poly.type
_entity_poly.pdbx_seq_one_letter_code
_entity_poly.pdbx_strand_id
1 'polypeptide(L)'
;MKITMIILSLFSLVSLGACAFKENKASELETLANNYGGIYIFDKKIREEILENERKIKEYNQWINNISASDEELRANIKKYDVEKKFPQVLSNGCKYYRNDYNYDVDDPDYDFNFDNKPEFAYYEDQFKAYMGEENYKKLRPYLGMTTYYVCEGKKYPVVFSTRFMYSKKSYGLFGDEGRGFSFSSTRYTGVGGGSFHYFTNGKFIKSDEKYNLERY
;
A
#
# COMPACT_ATOMS: atom_id res chain seq x y z
N MET A 1 18.64 27.25 -46.47
CA MET A 1 19.38 27.45 -45.20
C MET A 1 18.63 28.25 -44.14
N LYS A 2 17.95 29.37 -44.46
CA LYS A 2 17.20 30.15 -43.45
C LYS A 2 16.00 29.40 -42.84
N ILE A 3 15.20 28.70 -43.66
CA ILE A 3 14.01 27.96 -43.20
C ILE A 3 14.39 26.71 -42.38
N THR A 4 15.43 25.98 -42.80
CA THR A 4 15.91 24.79 -42.07
C THR A 4 16.49 25.14 -40.70
N MET A 5 17.17 26.28 -40.53
CA MET A 5 17.64 26.75 -39.22
C MET A 5 16.50 27.21 -38.30
N ILE A 6 15.43 27.80 -38.85
CA ILE A 6 14.24 28.20 -38.07
C ILE A 6 13.49 26.95 -37.56
N ILE A 7 13.34 25.90 -38.39
CA ILE A 7 12.69 24.65 -37.99
C ILE A 7 13.53 23.91 -36.92
N LEU A 8 14.86 23.87 -37.05
CA LEU A 8 15.75 23.27 -36.04
C LEU A 8 15.71 24.03 -34.70
N SER A 9 15.61 25.35 -34.75
CA SER A 9 15.47 26.25 -33.59
C SER A 9 14.11 26.10 -32.88
N LEU A 10 13.03 25.95 -33.64
CA LEU A 10 11.70 25.66 -33.08
C LEU A 10 11.64 24.26 -32.45
N PHE A 11 12.34 23.27 -33.02
CA PHE A 11 12.39 21.92 -32.47
C PHE A 11 13.15 21.84 -31.13
N SER A 12 14.18 22.68 -30.92
CA SER A 12 14.92 22.75 -29.65
C SER A 12 14.16 23.50 -28.53
N LEU A 13 13.30 24.46 -28.87
CA LEU A 13 12.44 25.15 -27.89
C LEU A 13 11.31 24.24 -27.35
N VAL A 14 10.76 23.37 -28.20
CA VAL A 14 9.71 22.40 -27.80
C VAL A 14 10.28 21.27 -26.92
N SER A 15 11.56 20.91 -27.08
CA SER A 15 12.20 19.86 -26.27
C SER A 15 12.60 20.32 -24.86
N LEU A 16 12.83 21.61 -24.63
CA LEU A 16 13.15 22.16 -23.31
C LEU A 16 11.94 22.28 -22.36
N GLY A 17 10.74 22.56 -22.89
CA GLY A 17 9.53 22.71 -22.06
C GLY A 17 8.98 21.39 -21.47
N ALA A 18 9.20 20.27 -22.15
CA ALA A 18 8.68 18.96 -21.74
C ALA A 18 9.53 18.29 -20.64
N CYS A 19 10.82 18.62 -20.51
CA CYS A 19 11.69 18.10 -19.46
C CYS A 19 11.40 18.77 -18.10
N ALA A 20 11.23 20.10 -18.06
CA ALA A 20 11.07 20.85 -16.81
C ALA A 20 9.77 20.51 -16.05
N PHE A 21 8.64 20.30 -16.75
CA PHE A 21 7.36 20.00 -16.09
C PHE A 21 7.26 18.57 -15.52
N LYS A 22 8.02 17.63 -16.10
CA LYS A 22 7.98 16.22 -15.73
C LYS A 22 8.88 15.91 -14.54
N GLU A 23 9.99 16.63 -14.38
CA GLU A 23 10.90 16.49 -13.24
C GLU A 23 10.26 16.95 -11.92
N ASN A 24 9.52 18.07 -11.94
CA ASN A 24 8.94 18.65 -10.71
C ASN A 24 7.89 17.77 -10.02
N LYS A 25 7.01 17.07 -10.75
CA LYS A 25 6.00 16.20 -10.12
C LYS A 25 6.58 14.91 -9.56
N ALA A 26 7.61 14.36 -10.21
CA ALA A 26 8.27 13.15 -9.73
C ALA A 26 9.08 13.44 -8.47
N SER A 27 9.84 14.55 -8.45
CA SER A 27 10.64 14.95 -7.28
C SER A 27 9.77 15.34 -6.07
N GLU A 28 8.61 15.95 -6.30
CA GLU A 28 7.63 16.25 -5.25
C GLU A 28 7.06 14.97 -4.63
N LEU A 29 6.66 14.00 -5.46
CA LEU A 29 6.14 12.71 -4.98
C LEU A 29 7.22 11.91 -4.25
N GLU A 30 8.46 11.95 -4.73
CA GLU A 30 9.61 11.34 -4.05
C GLU A 30 9.86 11.98 -2.68
N THR A 31 9.79 13.30 -2.59
CA THR A 31 9.91 14.01 -1.31
C THR A 31 8.78 13.63 -0.35
N LEU A 32 7.54 13.57 -0.85
CA LEU A 32 6.38 13.15 -0.07
C LEU A 32 6.52 11.70 0.43
N ALA A 33 6.94 10.78 -0.43
CA ALA A 33 7.17 9.38 -0.10
C ALA A 33 8.34 9.20 0.90
N ASN A 34 9.42 9.96 0.74
CA ASN A 34 10.56 9.91 1.66
C ASN A 34 10.18 10.41 3.06
N ASN A 35 9.34 11.44 3.15
CA ASN A 35 8.97 12.05 4.42
C ASN A 35 7.85 11.29 5.13
N TYR A 36 6.81 10.92 4.38
CA TYR A 36 5.52 10.42 4.90
C TYR A 36 5.11 9.07 4.30
N GLY A 37 5.99 8.42 3.54
CA GLY A 37 5.68 7.12 3.00
C GLY A 37 6.10 5.97 3.89
N GLY A 38 5.19 5.01 3.99
CA GLY A 38 5.39 3.73 4.64
C GLY A 38 4.13 3.26 5.33
N ILE A 39 4.31 2.70 6.54
CA ILE A 39 3.25 2.04 7.30
C ILE A 39 2.94 2.85 8.55
N TYR A 40 1.67 3.21 8.70
CA TYR A 40 1.15 3.94 9.85
C TYR A 40 0.45 2.98 10.81
N ILE A 41 0.81 3.04 12.08
CA ILE A 41 0.38 2.10 13.11
C ILE A 41 -0.29 2.88 14.23
N PHE A 42 -1.62 2.78 14.30
CA PHE A 42 -2.42 3.46 15.33
C PHE A 42 -2.36 2.76 16.69
N ASP A 43 -2.29 1.43 16.67
CA ASP A 43 -2.14 0.63 17.88
C ASP A 43 -1.05 -0.42 17.68
N LYS A 44 0.10 -0.16 18.34
CA LYS A 44 1.27 -1.05 18.27
C LYS A 44 0.97 -2.40 18.92
N LYS A 45 0.25 -2.43 20.04
CA LYS A 45 -0.01 -3.68 20.79
C LYS A 45 -0.93 -4.59 19.98
N ILE A 46 -2.02 -4.04 19.45
CA ILE A 46 -2.96 -4.79 18.60
C ILE A 46 -2.25 -5.27 17.33
N ARG A 47 -1.40 -4.44 16.71
CA ARG A 47 -0.62 -4.87 15.55
C ARG A 47 0.29 -6.06 15.89
N GLU A 48 1.03 -5.99 16.99
CA GLU A 48 1.95 -7.06 17.40
C GLU A 48 1.21 -8.36 17.68
N GLU A 49 0.04 -8.28 18.32
CA GLU A 49 -0.82 -9.43 18.55
C GLU A 49 -1.28 -10.08 17.24
N ILE A 50 -1.78 -9.28 16.29
CA ILE A 50 -2.17 -9.74 14.95
C ILE A 50 -0.97 -10.43 14.29
N LEU A 51 0.20 -9.79 14.26
CA LEU A 51 1.38 -10.36 13.62
C LEU A 51 1.82 -11.69 14.23
N GLU A 52 1.70 -11.85 15.55
CA GLU A 52 2.04 -13.10 16.20
C GLU A 52 1.06 -14.23 15.84
N ASN A 53 -0.24 -13.94 15.78
CA ASN A 53 -1.23 -14.92 15.32
C ASN A 53 -0.97 -15.32 13.86
N GLU A 54 -0.68 -14.34 13.02
CA GLU A 54 -0.42 -14.50 11.59
C GLU A 54 0.88 -15.27 11.31
N ARG A 55 1.91 -15.10 12.15
CA ARG A 55 3.13 -15.91 12.12
C ARG A 55 2.81 -17.38 12.38
N LYS A 56 2.00 -17.68 13.39
CA LYS A 56 1.57 -19.06 13.70
C LYS A 56 0.77 -19.67 12.57
N ILE A 57 -0.16 -18.92 11.97
CA ILE A 57 -0.95 -19.34 10.80
C ILE A 57 0.00 -19.67 9.62
N LYS A 58 0.97 -18.81 9.34
CA LYS A 58 1.94 -19.00 8.24
C LYS A 58 2.79 -20.24 8.45
N GLU A 59 3.36 -20.42 9.64
CA GLU A 59 4.17 -21.59 10.01
C GLU A 59 3.36 -22.88 9.90
N TYR A 60 2.12 -22.87 10.37
CA TYR A 60 1.24 -24.01 10.29
C TYR A 60 0.82 -24.34 8.86
N ASN A 61 0.50 -23.33 8.05
CA ASN A 61 0.23 -23.49 6.63
C ASN A 61 1.43 -24.04 5.85
N GLN A 62 2.64 -23.62 6.21
CA GLN A 62 3.86 -24.17 5.62
C GLN A 62 4.03 -25.65 5.97
N TRP A 63 3.77 -26.02 7.23
CA TRP A 63 3.76 -27.41 7.64
C TRP A 63 2.71 -28.24 6.87
N ILE A 64 1.48 -27.73 6.72
CA ILE A 64 0.42 -28.38 5.92
C ILE A 64 0.91 -28.59 4.49
N ASN A 65 1.41 -27.54 3.84
CA ASN A 65 1.89 -27.62 2.45
C ASN A 65 2.97 -28.69 2.27
N ASN A 66 3.82 -28.91 3.28
CA ASN A 66 4.86 -29.93 3.24
C ASN A 66 4.30 -31.35 3.39
N ILE A 67 3.33 -31.58 4.29
CA ILE A 67 2.76 -32.92 4.52
C ILE A 67 1.75 -33.34 3.45
N SER A 68 1.12 -32.36 2.78
CA SER A 68 0.11 -32.58 1.73
C SER A 68 0.60 -32.05 0.37
N ALA A 69 1.91 -32.16 0.12
CA ALA A 69 2.53 -31.59 -1.08
C ALA A 69 1.92 -32.15 -2.38
N SER A 70 1.59 -33.44 -2.38
CA SER A 70 1.03 -34.18 -3.53
C SER A 70 -0.50 -34.28 -3.54
N ASP A 71 -1.20 -33.75 -2.53
CA ASP A 71 -2.65 -33.88 -2.39
C ASP A 71 -3.30 -32.52 -2.10
N GLU A 72 -3.85 -31.93 -3.16
CA GLU A 72 -4.47 -30.61 -3.11
C GLU A 72 -5.81 -30.59 -2.36
N GLU A 73 -6.60 -31.67 -2.47
CA GLU A 73 -7.91 -31.75 -1.82
C GLU A 73 -7.75 -31.91 -0.30
N LEU A 74 -6.83 -32.78 0.13
CA LEU A 74 -6.44 -32.91 1.53
C LEU A 74 -5.92 -31.58 2.09
N ARG A 75 -5.06 -30.88 1.33
CA ARG A 75 -4.53 -29.57 1.70
C ARG A 75 -5.65 -28.54 1.92
N ALA A 76 -6.61 -28.46 1.00
CA ALA A 76 -7.72 -27.52 1.08
C ALA A 76 -8.62 -27.83 2.29
N ASN A 77 -8.92 -29.11 2.53
CA ASN A 77 -9.72 -29.54 3.67
C ASN A 77 -9.03 -29.25 5.02
N ILE A 78 -7.73 -29.53 5.16
CA ILE A 78 -6.99 -29.20 6.39
C ILE A 78 -6.96 -27.69 6.61
N LYS A 79 -6.75 -26.89 5.55
CA LYS A 79 -6.75 -25.42 5.67
C LYS A 79 -8.09 -24.89 6.15
N LYS A 80 -9.18 -25.31 5.52
CA LYS A 80 -10.52 -24.86 5.87
C LYS A 80 -10.91 -25.25 7.30
N TYR A 81 -10.68 -26.49 7.71
CA TYR A 81 -11.23 -26.98 8.99
C TYR A 81 -10.25 -26.90 10.16
N ASP A 82 -8.95 -27.04 9.94
CA ASP A 82 -7.96 -27.12 11.02
C ASP A 82 -7.33 -25.76 11.30
N VAL A 83 -6.96 -24.99 10.27
CA VAL A 83 -6.33 -23.68 10.45
C VAL A 83 -7.32 -22.68 11.06
N GLU A 84 -8.52 -22.53 10.47
CA GLU A 84 -9.53 -21.59 10.96
C GLU A 84 -9.95 -21.89 12.41
N LYS A 85 -9.99 -23.17 12.78
CA LYS A 85 -10.37 -23.63 14.12
C LYS A 85 -9.25 -23.45 15.14
N LYS A 86 -7.98 -23.72 14.77
CA LYS A 86 -6.83 -23.60 15.68
C LYS A 86 -6.34 -22.16 15.85
N PHE A 87 -6.44 -21.37 14.79
CA PHE A 87 -5.92 -20.02 14.72
C PHE A 87 -7.00 -19.07 14.18
N PRO A 88 -8.10 -18.86 14.94
CA PRO A 88 -9.11 -17.91 14.53
C PRO A 88 -8.50 -16.51 14.43
N GLN A 89 -8.95 -15.70 13.46
CA GLN A 89 -8.54 -14.30 13.31
C GLN A 89 -9.26 -13.39 14.32
N VAL A 90 -9.04 -13.70 15.61
CA VAL A 90 -9.67 -13.05 16.74
C VAL A 90 -8.60 -12.60 17.71
N LEU A 91 -8.74 -11.38 18.20
CA LEU A 91 -7.89 -10.78 19.21
C LEU A 91 -8.23 -11.34 20.61
N SER A 92 -7.34 -11.12 21.56
CA SER A 92 -7.40 -11.56 22.95
C SER A 92 -8.59 -10.96 23.71
N ASN A 93 -9.12 -9.84 23.22
CA ASN A 93 -10.35 -9.21 23.70
C ASN A 93 -11.63 -9.74 23.02
N GLY A 94 -11.51 -10.75 22.15
CA GLY A 94 -12.64 -11.38 21.45
C GLY A 94 -13.07 -10.68 20.15
N CYS A 95 -12.46 -9.55 19.79
CA CYS A 95 -12.80 -8.83 18.57
C CYS A 95 -12.17 -9.50 17.33
N LYS A 96 -12.90 -9.59 16.21
CA LYS A 96 -12.39 -10.16 14.95
C LYS A 96 -11.53 -9.13 14.21
N TYR A 97 -10.39 -9.55 13.67
CA TYR A 97 -9.54 -8.66 12.87
C TYR A 97 -9.50 -9.07 11.39
N TYR A 98 -9.19 -8.10 10.54
CA TYR A 98 -9.19 -8.21 9.10
C TYR A 98 -7.91 -7.61 8.51
N ARG A 99 -7.30 -8.30 7.54
CA ARG A 99 -6.14 -7.80 6.78
C ARG A 99 -6.32 -7.83 5.26
N ASN A 100 -5.93 -6.77 4.57
CA ASN A 100 -6.17 -6.63 3.12
C ASN A 100 -5.41 -7.62 2.23
N ASP A 101 -4.43 -8.35 2.76
CA ASP A 101 -3.68 -9.41 2.07
C ASP A 101 -4.35 -10.79 2.14
N TYR A 102 -5.47 -10.90 2.86
CA TYR A 102 -6.34 -12.07 2.82
C TYR A 102 -7.41 -11.90 1.76
N ASN A 103 -7.68 -12.98 1.03
CA ASN A 103 -8.80 -13.07 0.11
C ASN A 103 -10.08 -13.36 0.94
N TYR A 104 -10.58 -12.34 1.61
CA TYR A 104 -11.85 -12.45 2.33
C TYR A 104 -13.01 -12.59 1.36
N ASP A 105 -14.09 -13.18 1.87
CA ASP A 105 -15.36 -13.17 1.18
C ASP A 105 -15.83 -11.72 1.04
N VAL A 106 -16.05 -11.28 -0.20
CA VAL A 106 -16.55 -9.93 -0.50
C VAL A 106 -17.98 -9.77 0.04
N ASP A 107 -18.67 -10.89 0.30
CA ASP A 107 -20.00 -10.92 0.89
C ASP A 107 -20.00 -10.74 2.44
N ASP A 108 -18.83 -10.74 3.11
CA ASP A 108 -18.75 -10.38 4.53
C ASP A 108 -19.11 -8.88 4.67
N PRO A 109 -20.22 -8.52 5.35
CA PRO A 109 -20.67 -7.13 5.45
C PRO A 109 -19.69 -6.22 6.20
N ASP A 110 -18.81 -6.82 7.02
CA ASP A 110 -17.77 -6.08 7.72
C ASP A 110 -16.51 -5.88 6.87
N TYR A 111 -16.34 -6.66 5.77
CA TYR A 111 -15.21 -6.57 4.86
C TYR A 111 -15.26 -5.28 4.05
N ASP A 112 -14.58 -4.25 4.57
CA ASP A 112 -14.40 -3.01 3.85
C ASP A 112 -13.13 -2.29 4.29
N PHE A 113 -12.14 -2.24 3.38
CA PHE A 113 -10.90 -1.50 3.53
C PHE A 113 -10.96 -0.08 2.97
N ASN A 114 -12.11 0.32 2.41
CA ASN A 114 -12.35 1.70 2.03
C ASN A 114 -12.47 2.56 3.29
N PHE A 115 -11.55 3.50 3.37
CA PHE A 115 -11.45 4.49 4.43
C PHE A 115 -12.00 5.85 3.99
N ASP A 116 -12.33 6.01 2.71
CA ASP A 116 -12.54 7.29 2.06
C ASP A 116 -13.95 7.81 2.24
N ASN A 117 -14.03 9.11 2.59
CA ASN A 117 -15.28 9.85 2.71
C ASN A 117 -16.26 9.25 3.73
N LYS A 118 -15.72 8.73 4.83
CA LYS A 118 -16.47 8.01 5.87
C LYS A 118 -16.41 8.73 7.22
N PRO A 119 -17.54 9.22 7.75
CA PRO A 119 -17.57 9.96 9.01
C PRO A 119 -17.00 9.19 10.20
N GLU A 120 -17.19 7.88 10.26
CA GLU A 120 -16.66 7.00 11.32
C GLU A 120 -15.12 7.00 11.41
N PHE A 121 -14.45 7.46 10.35
CA PHE A 121 -13.00 7.52 10.29
C PHE A 121 -12.41 8.93 10.39
N ALA A 122 -13.23 9.95 10.61
CA ALA A 122 -12.79 11.35 10.70
C ALA A 122 -11.65 11.55 11.72
N TYR A 123 -11.73 10.88 12.87
CA TYR A 123 -10.67 10.92 13.90
C TYR A 123 -9.29 10.56 13.34
N TYR A 124 -9.22 9.50 12.52
CA TYR A 124 -7.98 9.01 11.93
C TYR A 124 -7.47 9.97 10.86
N GLU A 125 -8.36 10.51 10.01
CA GLU A 125 -8.02 11.56 9.04
C GLU A 125 -7.41 12.79 9.71
N ASP A 126 -7.97 13.20 10.85
CA ASP A 126 -7.46 14.35 11.61
C ASP A 126 -6.07 14.07 12.19
N GLN A 127 -5.79 12.83 12.62
CA GLN A 127 -4.44 12.46 13.07
C GLN A 127 -3.41 12.54 11.93
N PHE A 128 -3.79 12.15 10.70
CA PHE A 128 -2.93 12.31 9.55
C PHE A 128 -2.67 13.78 9.24
N LYS A 129 -3.74 14.61 9.18
CA LYS A 129 -3.62 16.06 8.92
C LYS A 129 -2.77 16.75 9.97
N ALA A 130 -2.93 16.40 11.26
CA ALA A 130 -2.12 16.94 12.35
C ALA A 130 -0.63 16.59 12.21
N TYR A 131 -0.32 15.40 11.69
CA TYR A 131 1.06 14.94 11.54
C TYR A 131 1.80 15.53 10.34
N MET A 132 1.15 15.58 9.17
CA MET A 132 1.81 15.98 7.92
C MET A 132 1.42 17.38 7.42
N GLY A 133 0.39 17.99 8.02
CA GLY A 133 -0.24 19.20 7.52
C GLY A 133 -1.27 18.91 6.43
N GLU A 134 -2.29 19.77 6.32
CA GLU A 134 -3.43 19.58 5.43
C GLU A 134 -3.01 19.47 3.95
N GLU A 135 -2.05 20.29 3.51
CA GLU A 135 -1.58 20.31 2.13
C GLU A 135 -0.83 19.03 1.73
N ASN A 136 0.02 18.49 2.61
CA ASN A 136 0.68 17.21 2.35
C ASN A 136 -0.31 16.05 2.42
N TYR A 137 -1.27 16.12 3.35
CA TYR A 137 -2.34 15.14 3.46
C TYR A 137 -3.14 15.05 2.15
N LYS A 138 -3.59 16.18 1.59
CA LYS A 138 -4.30 16.22 0.31
C LYS A 138 -3.55 15.49 -0.81
N LYS A 139 -2.22 15.66 -0.87
CA LYS A 139 -1.36 15.02 -1.88
C LYS A 139 -1.14 13.53 -1.62
N LEU A 140 -1.01 13.14 -0.35
CA LEU A 140 -0.76 11.75 0.07
C LEU A 140 -2.03 10.91 0.04
N ARG A 141 -3.19 11.53 0.26
CA ARG A 141 -4.49 10.88 0.45
C ARG A 141 -4.86 9.84 -0.61
N PRO A 142 -4.64 10.07 -1.93
CA PRO A 142 -4.95 9.09 -2.96
C PRO A 142 -4.11 7.80 -2.88
N TYR A 143 -3.00 7.85 -2.16
CA TYR A 143 -2.07 6.74 -2.00
C TYR A 143 -2.21 6.02 -0.65
N LEU A 144 -3.02 6.56 0.27
CA LEU A 144 -3.19 6.05 1.62
C LEU A 144 -4.38 5.08 1.67
N GLY A 145 -4.12 3.84 2.06
CA GLY A 145 -5.15 2.82 2.24
C GLY A 145 -5.09 2.19 3.62
N MET A 146 -6.26 1.83 4.16
CA MET A 146 -6.36 0.97 5.34
C MET A 146 -5.96 -0.46 4.95
N THR A 147 -5.13 -1.11 5.76
CA THR A 147 -4.65 -2.48 5.49
C THR A 147 -5.00 -3.45 6.60
N THR A 148 -5.25 -2.95 7.81
CA THR A 148 -5.68 -3.78 8.93
C THR A 148 -6.62 -3.01 9.82
N TYR A 149 -7.71 -3.65 10.21
CA TYR A 149 -8.64 -3.17 11.22
C TYR A 149 -9.18 -4.33 12.03
N TYR A 150 -9.80 -4.05 13.16
CA TYR A 150 -10.64 -5.02 13.86
C TYR A 150 -12.06 -4.48 14.05
N VAL A 151 -13.00 -5.40 14.19
CA VAL A 151 -14.40 -5.11 14.47
C VAL A 151 -14.70 -5.58 15.88
N CYS A 152 -15.17 -4.66 16.71
CA CYS A 152 -15.63 -4.97 18.05
C CYS A 152 -16.96 -4.30 18.33
N GLU A 153 -17.93 -5.07 18.81
CA GLU A 153 -19.29 -4.58 19.09
C GLU A 153 -19.91 -3.84 17.87
N GLY A 154 -19.65 -4.35 16.66
CA GLY A 154 -20.12 -3.77 15.40
C GLY A 154 -19.42 -2.46 14.97
N LYS A 155 -18.39 -2.02 15.70
CA LYS A 155 -17.59 -0.83 15.36
C LYS A 155 -16.24 -1.23 14.77
N LYS A 156 -15.82 -0.51 13.73
CA LYS A 156 -14.55 -0.73 13.03
C LYS A 156 -13.45 0.16 13.61
N TYR A 157 -12.32 -0.45 13.93
CA TYR A 157 -11.15 0.21 14.49
C TYR A 157 -9.93 -0.02 13.59
N PRO A 158 -9.59 0.95 12.72
CA PRO A 158 -8.34 0.92 11.95
C PRO A 158 -7.10 0.77 12.84
N VAL A 159 -6.21 -0.15 12.46
CA VAL A 159 -4.95 -0.43 13.15
C VAL A 159 -3.77 -0.02 12.30
N VAL A 160 -3.78 -0.41 11.01
CA VAL A 160 -2.67 -0.20 10.09
C VAL A 160 -3.17 0.46 8.81
N PHE A 161 -2.42 1.48 8.37
CA PHE A 161 -2.53 2.06 7.04
C PHE A 161 -1.20 1.94 6.31
N SER A 162 -1.26 1.85 4.99
CA SER A 162 -0.08 1.86 4.14
C SER A 162 -0.22 2.90 3.04
N THR A 163 0.89 3.53 2.68
CA THR A 163 0.96 4.36 1.48
C THR A 163 1.52 3.58 0.31
N ARG A 164 0.89 3.68 -0.85
CA ARG A 164 1.39 3.10 -2.11
C ARG A 164 1.65 4.18 -3.14
N PHE A 165 2.82 4.81 -3.09
CA PHE A 165 3.22 5.81 -4.09
C PHE A 165 3.52 5.14 -5.42
N MET A 166 2.71 5.43 -6.43
CA MET A 166 2.92 4.94 -7.78
C MET A 166 2.81 6.11 -8.75
N TYR A 167 3.82 6.31 -9.59
CA TYR A 167 3.76 7.28 -10.68
C TYR A 167 4.00 6.63 -12.03
N SER A 168 3.39 7.19 -13.06
CA SER A 168 3.58 6.78 -14.45
C SER A 168 4.73 7.58 -15.07
N LYS A 169 5.83 6.91 -15.43
CA LYS A 169 6.91 7.47 -16.24
C LYS A 169 6.63 7.18 -17.71
N LYS A 170 6.25 8.21 -18.46
CA LYS A 170 6.06 8.14 -19.92
C LYS A 170 7.36 8.43 -20.66
N SER A 171 7.94 7.43 -21.31
CA SER A 171 9.15 7.59 -22.13
C SER A 171 8.78 7.63 -23.61
N TYR A 172 9.54 8.38 -24.40
CA TYR A 172 9.34 8.52 -25.86
C TYR A 172 10.51 7.88 -26.61
N GLY A 173 10.22 7.15 -27.67
CA GLY A 173 11.19 6.31 -28.38
C GLY A 173 10.48 5.23 -29.20
N LEU A 174 11.21 4.40 -29.94
CA LEU A 174 10.66 3.23 -30.61
C LEU A 174 10.59 2.08 -29.61
N PHE A 175 9.38 1.73 -29.20
CA PHE A 175 9.10 0.57 -28.35
C PHE A 175 8.25 -0.43 -29.14
N GLY A 176 8.40 -1.73 -28.91
CA GLY A 176 7.57 -2.72 -29.57
C GLY A 176 8.12 -4.12 -29.41
N ASP A 177 7.25 -5.11 -29.58
CA ASP A 177 7.63 -6.50 -29.80
C ASP A 177 6.97 -6.97 -31.10
N GLU A 178 7.50 -8.04 -31.71
CA GLU A 178 7.04 -8.53 -33.01
C GLU A 178 5.54 -8.96 -33.00
N GLY A 179 4.92 -9.15 -31.83
CA GLY A 179 3.50 -9.54 -31.69
C GLY A 179 2.54 -8.39 -31.32
N ARG A 180 3.03 -7.26 -30.81
CA ARG A 180 2.23 -6.10 -30.36
C ARG A 180 2.41 -4.85 -31.22
N GLY A 181 3.28 -4.92 -32.23
CA GLY A 181 3.63 -3.78 -33.08
C GLY A 181 4.54 -2.77 -32.37
N PHE A 182 4.74 -1.60 -32.99
CA PHE A 182 5.56 -0.54 -32.43
C PHE A 182 4.73 0.64 -31.90
N SER A 183 5.25 1.33 -30.89
CA SER A 183 4.70 2.54 -30.30
C SER A 183 5.80 3.59 -30.12
N PHE A 184 5.44 4.86 -30.24
CA PHE A 184 6.36 5.99 -30.02
C PHE A 184 6.45 6.42 -28.55
N SER A 185 5.69 5.77 -27.67
CA SER A 185 5.73 6.05 -26.24
C SER A 185 5.44 4.81 -25.41
N SER A 186 6.19 4.62 -24.33
CA SER A 186 5.96 3.58 -23.34
C SER A 186 5.66 4.22 -21.99
N THR A 187 4.59 3.78 -21.33
CA THR A 187 4.27 4.19 -19.97
C THR A 187 4.66 3.07 -19.01
N ARG A 188 5.59 3.35 -18.10
CA ARG A 188 5.95 2.44 -17.01
C ARG A 188 5.43 3.00 -15.69
N TYR A 189 4.83 2.15 -14.87
CA TYR A 189 4.48 2.50 -13.50
C TYR A 189 5.67 2.18 -12.61
N THR A 190 6.11 3.16 -11.83
CA THR A 190 7.21 3.02 -10.86
C THR A 190 6.67 3.27 -9.48
N GLY A 191 6.88 2.31 -8.58
CA GLY A 191 6.64 2.50 -7.15
C GLY A 191 7.76 3.32 -6.55
N VAL A 192 7.42 4.36 -5.79
CA VAL A 192 8.42 5.09 -4.99
C VAL A 192 8.38 4.54 -3.58
N GLY A 193 9.53 4.10 -3.08
CA GLY A 193 9.66 3.56 -1.75
C GLY A 193 9.65 4.67 -0.71
N GLY A 194 8.55 4.81 0.01
CA GLY A 194 8.57 5.25 1.40
C GLY A 194 8.50 4.02 2.28
N GLY A 195 9.50 3.81 3.12
CA GLY A 195 9.71 2.56 3.87
C GLY A 195 9.88 2.79 5.37
N SER A 196 9.24 3.83 5.91
CA SER A 196 9.30 4.13 7.34
C SER A 196 8.07 3.59 8.07
N PHE A 197 8.25 3.17 9.31
CA PHE A 197 7.12 2.99 10.21
C PHE A 197 6.77 4.32 10.87
N HIS A 198 5.49 4.64 10.98
CA HIS A 198 4.97 5.80 11.67
C HIS A 198 4.08 5.32 12.81
N TYR A 199 4.57 5.44 14.05
CA TYR A 199 3.87 4.97 15.23
C TYR A 199 3.04 6.09 15.85
N PHE A 200 1.75 5.84 16.08
CA PHE A 200 0.90 6.74 16.84
C PHE A 200 1.15 6.52 18.33
N THR A 201 1.70 7.53 19.00
CA THR A 201 2.04 7.48 20.43
C THR A 201 1.76 8.83 21.08
N ASN A 202 1.12 8.83 22.25
CA ASN A 202 0.80 10.06 22.99
C ASN A 202 0.08 11.11 22.13
N GLY A 203 -0.90 10.69 21.32
CA GLY A 203 -1.72 11.58 20.50
C GLY A 203 -1.04 12.14 19.25
N LYS A 204 0.13 11.62 18.85
CA LYS A 204 0.83 12.05 17.63
C LYS A 204 1.58 10.93 16.95
N PHE A 205 1.78 11.06 15.64
CA PHE A 205 2.65 10.16 14.90
C PHE A 205 4.13 10.53 15.09
N ILE A 206 4.96 9.50 15.21
CA ILE A 206 6.41 9.59 15.25
C ILE A 206 6.96 8.68 14.16
N LYS A 207 7.82 9.24 13.29
CA LYS A 207 8.55 8.47 12.29
C LYS A 207 9.61 7.63 13.00
N SER A 208 9.63 6.34 12.70
CA SER A 208 10.63 5.40 13.18
C SER A 208 11.84 5.37 12.26
N ASP A 209 13.00 5.10 12.84
CA ASP A 209 14.24 4.79 12.11
C ASP A 209 14.31 3.32 11.66
N GLU A 210 13.33 2.51 12.07
CA GLU A 210 13.20 1.11 11.62
C GLU A 210 13.01 1.05 10.09
N LYS A 211 13.91 0.33 9.42
CA LYS A 211 13.82 0.13 7.97
C LYS A 211 12.78 -0.93 7.64
N TYR A 212 11.91 -0.61 6.68
CA TYR A 212 10.99 -1.55 6.07
C TYR A 212 11.75 -2.61 5.26
N ASN A 213 11.88 -3.82 5.82
CA ASN A 213 12.31 -4.99 5.04
C ASN A 213 11.08 -5.54 4.31
N LEU A 214 11.06 -5.38 2.99
CA LEU A 214 10.00 -5.88 2.07
C LEU A 214 9.70 -7.38 2.23
N GLU A 215 10.58 -8.14 2.86
CA GLU A 215 10.47 -9.60 3.03
C GLU A 215 9.46 -10.07 4.09
N ARG A 216 8.80 -9.15 4.83
CA ARG A 216 8.02 -9.51 6.03
C ARG A 216 6.50 -9.38 5.97
N TYR A 217 5.92 -9.20 4.80
CA TYR A 217 4.48 -9.41 4.58
C TYR A 217 4.30 -10.57 3.61
#